data_AF-A0A7I8D5K8-F1
#
_entry.id   AF-A0A7I8D5K8-F1
#
_cell.length_a   1.000
_cell.length_b   1.000
_cell.length_c   1.000
_cell.angle_alpha   90.00
_cell.angle_beta   90.00
_cell.angle_gamma   90.00
#
_symmetry.space_group_name_H-M   'P 1'
#
loop_
_entity.id
_entity.type
_entity.pdbx_description
1 polymer ?
#
loop_
_entity_poly.entity_id
_entity_poly.type
_entity_poly.pdbx_seq_one_letter_code
_entity_poly.pdbx_strand_id
1 'polypeptide(L)'
;MEKIDIFKDIAERTGGDIYLGVVGPVRTGKSTFIKKFMELIVLPNIADEADRLRATDELPQSAAGRTIMTTEPKFIPNQAVEIHVAEGLDINIRVVDCVGYAVEGARGYEDESGPRMVSTPWFEDPIPFQEAAEVGTRKVIADHSTIGLVITTDGTIAEIPRESYVDAEERVVNELRELGKPFVMVINSTHPHAPETEALRAELNEKYDIPVVAMSVATMNQDDIMLVLREALYEFPVHEVNVNLPSWVMVLDSDHWLRKNYEECVRDTVEDIRRLRDIDRVVAAFNDYDFISRAALARMDMGQGIADIDLSAPDELYDMVLTEIVGVEIRGKDHLLQLMKDFTTAKREYDKVAEALRMVKLTGYGIAPPVLEEMTLDEPELIRQGSRFGVRLRATAPSIHMIRVDVESEFAPIVGTEKQSEELVRYLMQDFEEDPLKIWDSDIFGKSLSAIVREGISAKLAMMPENAQYKLKETLERIINEGSGGLIAIIL
;
A
#
# COMPACT_ATOMS: atom_id res chain seq x y z
N MET A 1 -7.26 4.41 24.93
CA MET A 1 -7.81 3.29 25.71
C MET A 1 -8.59 2.40 24.77
N GLU A 2 -7.90 1.39 24.23
CA GLU A 2 -8.37 0.02 23.97
C GLU A 2 -9.80 -0.17 23.42
N LYS A 3 -10.06 0.30 22.19
CA LYS A 3 -10.91 -0.46 21.26
C LYS A 3 -10.00 -1.54 20.65
N ILE A 4 -9.84 -2.62 21.40
CA ILE A 4 -9.01 -3.76 21.04
C ILE A 4 -9.47 -4.33 19.69
N ASP A 5 -8.48 -4.74 18.91
CA ASP A 5 -8.44 -5.38 17.60
C ASP A 5 -9.30 -6.67 17.49
N ILE A 6 -10.59 -6.62 17.87
CA ILE A 6 -11.50 -7.78 17.92
C ILE A 6 -11.57 -8.47 16.54
N PHE A 7 -11.48 -7.71 15.44
CA PHE A 7 -11.54 -8.28 14.09
C PHE A 7 -10.24 -8.91 13.63
N LYS A 8 -9.08 -8.36 14.02
CA LYS A 8 -7.78 -8.99 13.77
C LYS A 8 -7.68 -10.33 14.50
N ASP A 9 -8.16 -10.36 15.74
CA ASP A 9 -8.29 -11.60 16.51
C ASP A 9 -9.28 -12.58 15.86
N ILE A 10 -10.39 -12.12 15.24
CA ILE A 10 -11.33 -13.00 14.53
C ILE A 10 -10.70 -13.53 13.24
N ALA A 11 -10.13 -12.69 12.37
CA ALA A 11 -9.52 -13.13 11.10
C ALA A 11 -8.31 -14.05 11.30
N GLU A 12 -7.46 -13.77 12.30
CA GLU A 12 -6.33 -14.65 12.68
C GLU A 12 -6.80 -15.95 13.37
N ARG A 13 -7.94 -15.94 14.08
CA ARG A 13 -8.52 -17.14 14.72
C ARG A 13 -9.38 -17.99 13.79
N THR A 14 -10.04 -17.40 12.81
CA THR A 14 -10.92 -18.10 11.86
C THR A 14 -10.16 -18.59 10.64
N GLY A 15 -8.90 -18.21 10.45
CA GLY A 15 -8.06 -18.70 9.34
C GLY A 15 -8.59 -18.31 7.95
N GLY A 16 -9.40 -17.25 7.86
CA GLY A 16 -10.12 -16.86 6.65
C GLY A 16 -11.55 -17.40 6.54
N ASP A 17 -12.04 -18.17 7.52
CA ASP A 17 -13.42 -18.66 7.53
C ASP A 17 -14.43 -17.54 7.85
N ILE A 18 -15.49 -17.48 7.05
CA ILE A 18 -16.61 -16.56 7.16
C ILE A 18 -17.79 -17.26 7.83
N TYR A 19 -18.16 -16.76 9.00
CA TYR A 19 -19.32 -17.24 9.75
C TYR A 19 -20.53 -16.36 9.45
N LEU A 20 -21.55 -16.92 8.80
CA LEU A 20 -22.79 -16.24 8.46
C LEU A 20 -23.81 -16.44 9.59
N GLY A 21 -24.00 -15.41 10.41
CA GLY A 21 -25.00 -15.38 11.47
C GLY A 21 -26.36 -14.93 10.94
N VAL A 22 -27.32 -15.84 10.82
CA VAL A 22 -28.67 -15.51 10.33
C VAL A 22 -29.55 -15.09 11.50
N VAL A 23 -29.96 -13.83 11.52
CA VAL A 23 -30.64 -13.16 12.63
C VAL A 23 -31.90 -12.46 12.16
N GLY A 24 -32.75 -12.06 13.09
CA GLY A 24 -33.99 -11.33 12.79
C GLY A 24 -35.18 -11.82 13.59
N PRO A 25 -36.37 -11.23 13.38
CA PRO A 25 -37.56 -11.57 14.15
C PRO A 25 -38.05 -13.00 13.92
N VAL A 26 -38.82 -13.57 14.85
CA VAL A 26 -39.48 -14.87 14.66
C VAL A 26 -40.45 -14.84 13.48
N ARG A 27 -40.66 -15.98 12.81
CA ARG A 27 -41.62 -16.12 11.69
C ARG A 27 -41.33 -15.27 10.45
N THR A 28 -40.11 -14.75 10.29
CA THR A 28 -39.69 -14.03 9.06
C THR A 28 -39.15 -14.96 7.96
N GLY A 29 -39.06 -16.27 8.22
CA GLY A 29 -38.54 -17.25 7.25
C GLY A 29 -37.06 -17.60 7.42
N LYS A 30 -36.41 -17.22 8.53
CA LYS A 30 -34.99 -17.56 8.84
C LYS A 30 -34.64 -19.03 8.60
N SER A 31 -35.35 -19.97 9.24
CA SER A 31 -35.05 -21.41 9.11
C SER A 31 -35.26 -21.92 7.68
N THR A 32 -36.21 -21.33 6.94
CA THR A 32 -36.43 -21.63 5.52
C THR A 32 -35.27 -21.13 4.67
N PHE A 33 -34.76 -19.91 4.95
CA PHE A 33 -33.57 -19.37 4.28
C PHE A 33 -32.36 -20.27 4.52
N ILE A 34 -32.06 -20.60 5.78
CA ILE A 34 -30.91 -21.45 6.14
C ILE A 34 -31.00 -22.81 5.44
N LYS A 35 -32.18 -23.45 5.48
CA LYS A 35 -32.38 -24.74 4.82
C LYS A 35 -32.07 -24.67 3.32
N LYS A 36 -32.64 -23.69 2.62
CA LYS A 36 -32.43 -23.49 1.18
C LYS A 36 -30.98 -23.10 0.85
N PHE A 37 -30.36 -22.25 1.68
CA PHE A 37 -28.94 -21.89 1.56
C PHE A 37 -28.06 -23.13 1.62
N MET A 38 -28.30 -24.00 2.60
CA MET A 38 -27.58 -25.24 2.74
C MET A 38 -27.83 -26.19 1.56
N GLU A 39 -29.08 -26.36 1.14
CA GLU A 39 -29.44 -27.25 0.02
C GLU A 39 -28.88 -26.81 -1.34
N LEU A 40 -28.88 -25.50 -1.62
CA LEU A 40 -28.54 -24.96 -2.94
C LEU A 40 -27.06 -24.57 -3.08
N ILE A 41 -26.40 -24.18 -1.99
CA ILE A 41 -25.02 -23.69 -2.02
C ILE A 41 -24.07 -24.61 -1.25
N VAL A 42 -24.37 -24.97 -0.01
CA VAL A 42 -23.38 -25.64 0.85
C VAL A 42 -23.25 -27.13 0.51
N LEU A 43 -24.36 -27.89 0.54
CA LEU A 43 -24.37 -29.33 0.34
C LEU A 43 -23.80 -29.78 -1.02
N PRO A 44 -24.03 -29.07 -2.15
CA PRO A 44 -23.42 -29.41 -3.43
C PRO A 44 -21.90 -29.28 -3.46
N ASN A 45 -21.33 -28.41 -2.61
CA ASN A 45 -19.88 -28.16 -2.54
C ASN A 45 -19.15 -29.06 -1.52
N ILE A 46 -19.88 -29.91 -0.77
CA ILE A 46 -19.26 -30.91 0.11
C ILE A 46 -18.85 -32.15 -0.70
N ALA A 47 -17.54 -32.37 -0.84
CA ALA A 47 -16.99 -33.50 -1.57
C ALA A 47 -17.19 -34.87 -0.87
N ASP A 48 -17.12 -34.90 0.47
CA ASP A 48 -17.29 -36.13 1.26
C ASP A 48 -18.77 -36.46 1.51
N GLU A 49 -19.17 -37.68 1.13
CA GLU A 49 -20.57 -38.10 1.20
C GLU A 49 -21.07 -38.29 2.64
N ALA A 50 -20.19 -38.65 3.59
CA ALA A 50 -20.54 -38.83 4.99
C ALA A 50 -20.67 -37.49 5.73
N ASP A 51 -19.85 -36.49 5.39
CA ASP A 51 -20.01 -35.10 5.84
C ASP A 51 -21.29 -34.48 5.28
N ARG A 52 -21.60 -34.72 4.00
CA ARG A 52 -22.85 -34.24 3.37
C ARG A 52 -24.09 -34.82 4.02
N LEU A 53 -24.09 -36.12 4.33
CA LEU A 53 -25.21 -36.78 5.02
C LEU A 53 -25.41 -36.20 6.42
N ARG A 54 -24.32 -36.02 7.19
CA ARG A 54 -24.37 -35.39 8.52
C ARG A 54 -24.90 -33.96 8.46
N ALA A 55 -24.40 -33.14 7.54
CA ALA A 55 -24.88 -31.76 7.36
C ALA A 55 -26.37 -31.71 6.99
N THR A 56 -26.87 -32.70 6.24
CA THR A 56 -28.30 -32.81 5.87
C THR A 56 -29.17 -33.16 7.08
N ASP A 57 -28.74 -34.11 7.91
CA ASP A 57 -29.45 -34.50 9.13
C ASP A 57 -29.46 -33.38 10.19
N GLU A 58 -28.46 -32.49 10.13
CA GLU A 58 -28.33 -31.37 11.06
C GLU A 58 -29.20 -30.14 10.71
N LEU A 59 -29.83 -30.11 9.53
CA LEU A 59 -30.63 -28.97 9.04
C LEU A 59 -31.85 -28.67 9.93
N PRO A 60 -32.21 -27.38 10.07
CA PRO A 60 -33.39 -26.98 10.84
C PRO A 60 -34.70 -27.50 10.19
N GLN A 61 -35.55 -28.10 11.02
CA GLN A 61 -36.89 -28.54 10.62
C GLN A 61 -37.82 -27.33 10.45
N SER A 62 -38.19 -27.01 9.21
CA SER A 62 -39.14 -25.93 8.91
C SER A 62 -40.58 -26.40 9.15
N ALA A 63 -41.30 -25.81 10.12
CA ALA A 63 -42.71 -26.12 10.39
C ALA A 63 -43.66 -24.95 10.04
N ALA A 64 -44.81 -25.27 9.43
CA ALA A 64 -45.90 -24.33 9.22
C ALA A 64 -46.77 -24.23 10.49
N GLY A 65 -46.85 -23.06 11.13
CA GLY A 65 -47.65 -22.82 12.34
C GLY A 65 -47.09 -21.74 13.27
N ARG A 66 -47.86 -21.29 14.27
CA ARG A 66 -47.45 -20.17 15.15
C ARG A 66 -46.36 -20.50 16.18
N THR A 67 -45.99 -21.78 16.34
CA THR A 67 -45.07 -22.30 17.37
C THR A 67 -43.60 -22.21 16.98
N ILE A 68 -42.73 -21.83 17.93
CA ILE A 68 -41.28 -21.68 17.76
C ILE A 68 -40.57 -23.01 18.05
N MET A 69 -39.63 -23.39 17.17
CA MET A 69 -38.91 -24.67 17.24
C MET A 69 -37.42 -24.52 17.57
N THR A 70 -36.76 -23.44 17.14
CA THR A 70 -35.33 -23.22 17.40
C THR A 70 -35.13 -22.72 18.82
N THR A 71 -34.53 -23.55 19.68
CA THR A 71 -34.30 -23.24 21.10
C THR A 71 -32.83 -22.97 21.44
N GLU A 72 -31.89 -23.37 20.58
CA GLU A 72 -30.44 -23.21 20.80
C GLU A 72 -29.71 -22.90 19.50
N PRO A 73 -28.64 -22.06 19.52
CA PRO A 73 -27.84 -21.76 18.34
C PRO A 73 -27.07 -22.99 17.85
N LYS A 74 -27.06 -23.23 16.54
CA LYS A 74 -26.34 -24.38 15.95
C LYS A 74 -25.50 -23.95 14.75
N PHE A 75 -24.25 -24.40 14.74
CA PHE A 75 -23.34 -24.20 13.62
C PHE A 75 -23.48 -25.36 12.62
N ILE A 76 -23.77 -25.04 11.37
CA ILE A 76 -24.00 -26.03 10.32
C ILE A 76 -23.29 -25.54 9.05
N PRO A 77 -22.39 -26.33 8.42
CA PRO A 77 -21.86 -27.64 8.85
C PRO A 77 -20.78 -27.53 9.94
N ASN A 78 -20.25 -28.66 10.43
CA ASN A 78 -19.21 -28.69 11.48
C ASN A 78 -17.84 -28.16 11.03
N GLN A 79 -17.51 -28.29 9.74
CA GLN A 79 -16.33 -27.71 9.11
C GLN A 79 -16.77 -26.67 8.09
N ALA A 80 -15.99 -25.61 7.88
CA ALA A 80 -16.28 -24.61 6.86
C ALA A 80 -16.16 -25.23 5.46
N VAL A 81 -17.01 -24.80 4.53
CA VAL A 81 -17.03 -25.31 3.15
C VAL A 81 -16.66 -24.17 2.21
N GLU A 82 -15.70 -24.43 1.33
CA GLU A 82 -15.27 -23.49 0.30
C GLU A 82 -16.37 -23.32 -0.77
N ILE A 83 -16.71 -22.07 -1.07
CA ILE A 83 -17.73 -21.69 -2.04
C ILE A 83 -17.14 -20.61 -2.95
N HIS A 84 -17.20 -20.88 -4.25
CA HIS A 84 -16.89 -19.91 -5.30
C HIS A 84 -18.08 -18.97 -5.51
N VAL A 85 -17.96 -17.69 -5.16
CA VAL A 85 -19.06 -16.71 -5.26
C VAL A 85 -18.99 -15.89 -6.56
N ALA A 86 -17.79 -15.52 -7.01
CA ALA A 86 -17.53 -14.80 -8.25
C ALA A 86 -16.09 -15.05 -8.75
N GLU A 87 -15.73 -14.54 -9.94
CA GLU A 87 -14.35 -14.64 -10.43
C GLU A 87 -13.37 -13.97 -9.45
N GLY A 88 -12.41 -14.76 -8.93
CA GLY A 88 -11.44 -14.31 -7.94
C GLY A 88 -11.97 -14.19 -6.51
N LEU A 89 -13.18 -14.72 -6.23
CA LEU A 89 -13.84 -14.63 -4.94
C LEU A 89 -14.25 -16.03 -4.41
N ASP A 90 -13.38 -16.57 -3.57
CA ASP A 90 -13.53 -17.87 -2.92
C ASP A 90 -13.60 -17.68 -1.41
N ILE A 91 -14.60 -18.27 -0.76
CA ILE A 91 -14.83 -18.09 0.67
C ILE A 91 -15.15 -19.42 1.36
N ASN A 92 -14.66 -19.59 2.59
CA ASN A 92 -15.06 -20.70 3.45
C ASN A 92 -16.25 -20.27 4.30
N ILE A 93 -17.42 -20.89 4.14
CA ILE A 93 -18.63 -20.49 4.88
C ILE A 93 -19.01 -21.51 5.95
N ARG A 94 -19.45 -20.99 7.09
CA ARG A 94 -20.21 -21.71 8.11
C ARG A 94 -21.45 -20.92 8.51
N VAL A 95 -22.61 -21.57 8.59
CA VAL A 95 -23.87 -20.89 8.94
C VAL A 95 -24.19 -21.10 10.42
N VAL A 96 -24.68 -20.05 11.06
CA VAL A 96 -25.14 -20.09 12.45
C VAL A 96 -26.62 -19.73 12.50
N ASP A 97 -27.46 -20.70 12.90
CA ASP A 97 -28.88 -20.45 13.14
C ASP A 97 -29.04 -19.77 14.50
N CYS A 98 -29.42 -18.50 14.52
CA CYS A 98 -29.68 -17.76 15.75
C CYS A 98 -31.16 -17.79 16.11
N VAL A 99 -31.46 -17.75 17.42
CA VAL A 99 -32.84 -17.73 17.87
C VAL A 99 -33.49 -16.40 17.48
N GLY A 100 -34.73 -16.45 17.02
CA GLY A 100 -35.44 -15.25 16.57
C GLY A 100 -35.82 -14.32 17.71
N TYR A 101 -35.77 -13.03 17.45
CA TYR A 101 -36.30 -12.00 18.35
C TYR A 101 -37.82 -12.10 18.43
N ALA A 102 -38.37 -11.98 19.63
CA ALA A 102 -39.81 -12.07 19.83
C ALA A 102 -40.55 -10.91 19.14
N VAL A 103 -41.76 -11.20 18.67
CA VAL A 103 -42.65 -10.27 17.97
C VAL A 103 -44.03 -10.38 18.58
N GLU A 104 -44.71 -9.25 18.76
CA GLU A 104 -46.10 -9.23 19.23
C GLU A 104 -46.99 -10.10 18.31
N GLY A 105 -47.67 -11.10 18.89
CA GLY A 105 -48.54 -12.02 18.15
C GLY A 105 -47.94 -13.40 17.81
N ALA A 106 -46.64 -13.62 18.05
CA ALA A 106 -46.03 -14.96 17.96
C ALA A 106 -46.37 -15.82 19.21
N ARG A 107 -46.70 -17.11 19.02
CA ARG A 107 -47.05 -18.02 20.13
C ARG A 107 -45.90 -19.00 20.42
N GLY A 108 -45.54 -19.20 21.69
CA GLY A 108 -44.51 -20.18 22.09
C GLY A 108 -43.52 -19.71 23.17
N TYR A 109 -43.56 -18.43 23.56
CA TYR A 109 -42.78 -17.88 24.68
C TYR A 109 -43.53 -17.93 26.03
N GLU A 110 -44.86 -18.05 25.98
CA GLU A 110 -45.76 -18.12 27.14
C GLU A 110 -46.48 -19.47 27.16
N ASP A 111 -46.57 -20.09 28.34
CA ASP A 111 -47.44 -21.23 28.64
C ASP A 111 -48.75 -20.74 29.33
N GLU A 112 -49.68 -21.65 29.63
CA GLU A 112 -50.96 -21.29 30.33
C GLU A 112 -50.75 -20.73 31.75
N SER A 113 -49.52 -20.71 32.27
CA SER A 113 -49.15 -20.27 33.62
C SER A 113 -48.14 -19.11 33.69
N GLY A 114 -47.61 -18.63 32.56
CA GLY A 114 -46.66 -17.51 32.49
C GLY A 114 -45.54 -17.71 31.46
N PRO A 115 -44.47 -16.89 31.50
CA PRO A 115 -43.33 -17.05 30.61
C PRO A 115 -42.59 -18.36 30.89
N ARG A 116 -42.30 -19.14 29.84
CA ARG A 116 -41.60 -20.43 29.94
C ARG A 116 -40.18 -20.20 30.47
N MET A 117 -39.82 -20.80 31.59
CA MET A 117 -38.48 -20.65 32.19
C MET A 117 -37.51 -21.74 31.70
N VAL A 118 -36.25 -21.37 31.45
CA VAL A 118 -35.19 -22.32 31.06
C VAL A 118 -33.93 -22.10 31.89
N SER A 119 -33.22 -23.20 32.17
CA SER A 119 -31.90 -23.14 32.79
C SER A 119 -30.87 -23.00 31.68
N THR A 120 -29.94 -22.06 31.84
CA THR A 120 -28.87 -21.81 30.86
C THR A 120 -27.52 -21.86 31.54
N PRO A 121 -26.42 -22.19 30.83
CA PRO A 121 -25.08 -22.17 31.42
C PRO A 121 -24.55 -20.76 31.72
N TRP A 122 -25.31 -19.71 31.37
CA TRP A 122 -24.89 -18.31 31.51
C TRP A 122 -25.41 -17.62 32.78
N PHE A 123 -26.40 -18.22 33.45
CA PHE A 123 -27.05 -17.67 34.64
C PHE A 123 -27.25 -18.78 35.68
N GLU A 124 -27.07 -18.44 36.97
CA GLU A 124 -27.27 -19.40 38.07
C GLU A 124 -28.76 -19.71 38.31
N ASP A 125 -29.64 -18.73 38.07
CA ASP A 125 -31.08 -18.87 38.21
C ASP A 125 -31.75 -19.12 36.84
N PRO A 126 -32.84 -19.93 36.78
CA PRO A 126 -33.64 -20.05 35.57
C PRO A 126 -34.17 -18.69 35.14
N ILE A 127 -33.99 -18.35 33.86
CA ILE A 127 -34.46 -17.11 33.26
C ILE A 127 -35.57 -17.39 32.24
N PRO A 128 -36.41 -16.40 31.88
CA PRO A 128 -37.39 -16.56 30.82
C PRO A 128 -36.73 -17.02 29.52
N PHE A 129 -37.38 -17.94 28.80
CA PHE A 129 -36.89 -18.51 27.54
C PHE A 129 -36.57 -17.43 26.50
N GLN A 130 -37.35 -16.36 26.46
CA GLN A 130 -37.10 -15.21 25.60
C GLN A 130 -35.76 -14.53 25.93
N GLU A 131 -35.49 -14.29 27.21
CA GLU A 131 -34.25 -13.64 27.66
C GLU A 131 -33.03 -14.54 27.45
N ALA A 132 -33.18 -15.84 27.69
CA ALA A 132 -32.14 -16.84 27.41
C ALA A 132 -31.76 -16.89 25.92
N ALA A 133 -32.77 -16.90 25.04
CA ALA A 133 -32.59 -16.90 23.61
C ALA A 133 -31.90 -15.63 23.10
N GLU A 134 -32.27 -14.46 23.64
CA GLU A 134 -31.68 -13.17 23.28
C GLU A 134 -30.22 -13.09 23.74
N VAL A 135 -29.90 -13.46 24.99
CA VAL A 135 -28.52 -13.44 25.50
C VAL A 135 -27.63 -14.46 24.76
N GLY A 136 -28.14 -15.65 24.48
CA GLY A 136 -27.42 -16.67 23.70
C GLY A 136 -27.13 -16.21 22.28
N THR A 137 -28.13 -15.63 21.61
CA THR A 137 -28.00 -15.07 20.25
C THR A 137 -26.98 -13.94 20.22
N ARG A 138 -27.04 -12.99 21.17
CA ARG A 138 -26.08 -11.90 21.27
C ARG A 138 -24.64 -12.39 21.40
N LYS A 139 -24.38 -13.38 22.28
CA LYS A 139 -23.04 -13.93 22.46
C LYS A 139 -22.54 -14.66 21.22
N VAL A 140 -23.38 -15.46 20.58
CA VAL A 140 -22.99 -16.19 19.36
C VAL A 140 -22.73 -15.25 18.19
N ILE A 141 -23.54 -14.19 18.06
CA ILE A 141 -23.28 -13.14 17.09
C ILE A 141 -21.96 -12.45 17.42
N ALA A 142 -21.76 -12.00 18.67
CA ALA A 142 -20.56 -11.29 19.13
C ALA A 142 -19.27 -12.10 18.95
N ASP A 143 -19.25 -13.35 19.40
CA ASP A 143 -18.04 -14.14 19.55
C ASP A 143 -17.70 -14.98 18.31
N HIS A 144 -18.69 -15.29 17.46
CA HIS A 144 -18.55 -16.33 16.44
C HIS A 144 -19.10 -16.00 15.05
N SER A 145 -19.84 -14.91 14.84
CA SER A 145 -20.32 -14.53 13.50
C SER A 145 -19.42 -13.46 12.87
N THR A 146 -18.96 -13.69 11.65
CA THR A 146 -18.19 -12.74 10.86
C THR A 146 -19.11 -11.76 10.13
N ILE A 147 -20.29 -12.21 9.69
CA ILE A 147 -21.31 -11.42 8.98
C ILE A 147 -22.69 -11.65 9.60
N GLY A 148 -23.48 -10.60 9.75
CA GLY A 148 -24.90 -10.69 10.05
C GLY A 148 -25.78 -10.76 8.79
N LEU A 149 -26.73 -11.68 8.76
CA LEU A 149 -27.81 -11.70 7.76
C LEU A 149 -29.14 -11.46 8.46
N VAL A 150 -29.72 -10.28 8.29
CA VAL A 150 -30.99 -9.91 8.93
C VAL A 150 -32.15 -10.31 8.03
N ILE A 151 -32.96 -11.27 8.44
CA ILE A 151 -34.18 -11.66 7.70
C ILE A 151 -35.39 -10.96 8.30
N THR A 152 -35.99 -10.04 7.55
CA THR A 152 -37.24 -9.34 7.85
C THR A 152 -38.35 -9.72 6.85
N THR A 153 -39.52 -9.11 6.96
CA THR A 153 -40.64 -9.34 6.04
C THR A 153 -41.43 -8.06 5.79
N ASP A 154 -42.07 -7.98 4.62
CA ASP A 154 -43.08 -6.97 4.29
C ASP A 154 -44.49 -7.32 4.83
N GLY A 155 -44.62 -8.43 5.57
CA GLY A 155 -45.89 -8.90 6.15
C GLY A 155 -46.69 -9.84 5.23
N THR A 156 -46.19 -10.15 4.03
CA THR A 156 -46.91 -11.01 3.07
C THR A 156 -46.77 -12.51 3.36
N ILE A 157 -45.73 -12.91 4.09
CA ILE A 157 -45.36 -14.33 4.31
C ILE A 157 -46.00 -14.96 5.57
N ALA A 158 -46.51 -14.14 6.48
CA ALA A 158 -47.00 -14.56 7.79
C ALA A 158 -48.37 -13.94 8.09
N GLU A 159 -49.07 -14.49 9.09
CA GLU A 159 -50.34 -13.91 9.57
C GLU A 159 -50.15 -12.65 10.43
N ILE A 160 -48.91 -12.20 10.61
CA ILE A 160 -48.54 -11.07 11.46
C ILE A 160 -48.29 -9.86 10.55
N PRO A 161 -48.90 -8.69 10.84
CA PRO A 161 -48.71 -7.49 10.03
C PRO A 161 -47.27 -6.96 10.15
N ARG A 162 -46.81 -6.23 9.11
CA ARG A 162 -45.47 -5.62 9.07
C ARG A 162 -45.14 -4.79 10.30
N GLU A 163 -46.13 -4.03 10.81
CA GLU A 163 -45.97 -3.11 11.93
C GLU A 163 -45.41 -3.80 13.18
N SER A 164 -45.83 -5.04 13.44
CA SER A 164 -45.35 -5.82 14.59
C SER A 164 -43.86 -6.18 14.49
N TYR A 165 -43.26 -6.15 13.29
CA TYR A 165 -41.87 -6.50 13.06
C TYR A 165 -40.90 -5.32 13.17
N VAL A 166 -41.39 -4.07 13.16
CA VAL A 166 -40.55 -2.86 13.06
C VAL A 166 -39.65 -2.72 14.29
N ASP A 167 -40.21 -2.84 15.49
CA ASP A 167 -39.44 -2.70 16.75
C ASP A 167 -38.35 -3.76 16.89
N ALA A 168 -38.68 -5.00 16.54
CA ALA A 168 -37.73 -6.12 16.58
C ALA A 168 -36.63 -5.96 15.53
N GLU A 169 -36.96 -5.46 14.33
CA GLU A 169 -35.99 -5.15 13.28
C GLU A 169 -35.03 -4.03 13.70
N GLU A 170 -35.54 -2.91 14.21
CA GLU A 170 -34.71 -1.80 14.69
C GLU A 170 -33.74 -2.24 15.77
N ARG A 171 -34.22 -3.07 16.71
CA ARG A 171 -33.38 -3.63 17.78
C ARG A 171 -32.25 -4.50 17.24
N VAL A 172 -32.52 -5.38 16.28
CA VAL A 172 -31.50 -6.24 15.65
C VAL A 172 -30.45 -5.41 14.91
N VAL A 173 -30.90 -4.42 14.14
CA VAL A 173 -30.01 -3.53 13.38
C VAL A 173 -29.10 -2.73 14.33
N ASN A 174 -29.65 -2.18 15.42
CA ASN A 174 -28.87 -1.43 16.40
C ASN A 174 -27.86 -2.32 17.11
N GLU A 175 -28.22 -3.55 17.45
CA GLU A 175 -27.31 -4.50 18.09
C GLU A 175 -26.12 -4.88 17.18
N LEU A 176 -26.38 -5.15 15.88
CA LEU A 176 -25.31 -5.44 14.92
C LEU A 176 -24.39 -4.23 14.72
N ARG A 177 -24.94 -3.01 14.70
CA ARG A 177 -24.17 -1.76 14.63
C ARG A 177 -23.31 -1.53 15.88
N GLU A 178 -23.84 -1.78 17.08
CA GLU A 178 -23.09 -1.68 18.35
C GLU A 178 -21.92 -2.67 18.38
N LEU A 179 -22.13 -3.88 17.84
CA LEU A 179 -21.09 -4.91 17.70
C LEU A 179 -20.09 -4.60 16.57
N GLY A 180 -20.35 -3.60 15.72
CA GLY A 180 -19.50 -3.20 14.60
C GLY A 180 -19.39 -4.27 13.51
N LYS A 181 -20.34 -5.20 13.42
CA LYS A 181 -20.28 -6.30 12.44
C LYS A 181 -20.93 -5.86 11.12
N PRO A 182 -20.39 -6.27 9.97
CA PRO A 182 -21.04 -6.04 8.68
C PRO A 182 -22.30 -6.88 8.57
N PHE A 183 -23.37 -6.33 7.98
CA PHE A 183 -24.61 -7.07 7.77
C PHE A 183 -25.43 -6.60 6.58
N VAL A 184 -26.19 -7.52 6.00
CA VAL A 184 -27.15 -7.29 4.92
C VAL A 184 -28.56 -7.63 5.40
N MET A 185 -29.56 -6.90 4.93
CA MET A 185 -30.96 -7.16 5.25
C MET A 185 -31.68 -7.81 4.06
N VAL A 186 -32.45 -8.85 4.34
CA VAL A 186 -33.31 -9.52 3.36
C VAL A 186 -34.76 -9.33 3.76
N ILE A 187 -35.54 -8.68 2.89
CA ILE A 187 -36.99 -8.60 3.02
C ILE A 187 -37.58 -9.83 2.34
N ASN A 188 -38.09 -10.75 3.16
CA ASN A 188 -38.80 -11.92 2.67
C ASN A 188 -40.25 -11.55 2.33
N SER A 189 -40.61 -11.75 1.06
CA SER A 189 -41.90 -11.36 0.48
C SER A 189 -42.42 -12.44 -0.47
N THR A 190 -43.75 -12.61 -0.56
CA THR A 190 -44.36 -13.43 -1.63
C THR A 190 -44.36 -12.70 -2.98
N HIS A 191 -44.15 -11.38 -2.99
CA HIS A 191 -44.17 -10.52 -4.17
C HIS A 191 -42.99 -9.52 -4.15
N PRO A 192 -41.74 -9.99 -4.26
CA PRO A 192 -40.55 -9.16 -4.06
C PRO A 192 -40.42 -7.97 -5.02
N HIS A 193 -41.01 -8.07 -6.22
CA HIS A 193 -40.98 -7.01 -7.24
C HIS A 193 -42.22 -6.10 -7.21
N ALA A 194 -43.10 -6.24 -6.22
CA ALA A 194 -44.25 -5.37 -6.07
C ALA A 194 -43.79 -3.93 -5.74
N PRO A 195 -44.48 -2.89 -6.23
CA PRO A 195 -44.11 -1.50 -5.94
C PRO A 195 -44.04 -1.19 -4.44
N GLU A 196 -44.92 -1.79 -3.62
CA GLU A 196 -44.90 -1.59 -2.17
C GLU A 196 -43.62 -2.18 -1.53
N THR A 197 -43.21 -3.36 -1.95
CA THR A 197 -42.01 -4.03 -1.41
C THR A 197 -40.72 -3.34 -1.85
N GLU A 198 -40.65 -2.84 -3.09
CA GLU A 198 -39.51 -2.05 -3.57
C GLU A 198 -39.42 -0.68 -2.88
N ALA A 199 -40.55 -0.03 -2.59
CA ALA A 199 -40.58 1.19 -1.80
C ALA A 199 -40.06 0.94 -0.38
N LEU A 200 -40.50 -0.13 0.26
CA LEU A 200 -40.00 -0.54 1.58
C LEU A 200 -38.49 -0.84 1.53
N ARG A 201 -38.01 -1.52 0.49
CA ARG A 201 -36.58 -1.79 0.30
C ARG A 201 -35.76 -0.50 0.23
N ALA A 202 -36.22 0.48 -0.55
CA ALA A 202 -35.55 1.78 -0.67
C ALA A 202 -35.55 2.54 0.66
N GLU A 203 -36.69 2.55 1.37
CA GLU A 203 -36.82 3.19 2.69
C GLU A 203 -35.86 2.59 3.71
N LEU A 204 -35.79 1.26 3.82
CA LEU A 204 -34.91 0.59 4.79
C LEU A 204 -33.43 0.74 4.43
N ASN A 205 -33.10 0.79 3.13
CA ASN A 205 -31.75 1.04 2.65
C ASN A 205 -31.28 2.44 3.05
N GLU A 206 -32.11 3.47 2.85
CA GLU A 206 -31.79 4.85 3.25
C GLU A 206 -31.77 5.01 4.78
N LYS A 207 -32.76 4.44 5.49
CA LYS A 207 -32.89 4.54 6.95
C LYS A 207 -31.70 3.92 7.68
N TYR A 208 -31.23 2.76 7.20
CA TYR A 208 -30.20 1.99 7.88
C TYR A 208 -28.82 2.04 7.20
N ASP A 209 -28.67 2.66 6.04
CA ASP A 209 -27.39 2.75 5.32
C ASP A 209 -26.69 1.37 5.18
N ILE A 210 -27.50 0.38 4.80
CA ILE A 210 -27.11 -1.02 4.58
C ILE A 210 -27.75 -1.53 3.29
N PRO A 211 -27.14 -2.54 2.64
CA PRO A 211 -27.78 -3.21 1.52
C PRO A 211 -29.03 -3.95 1.98
N VAL A 212 -30.13 -3.72 1.26
CA VAL A 212 -31.42 -4.38 1.49
C VAL A 212 -31.84 -5.08 0.20
N VAL A 213 -32.08 -6.38 0.29
CA VAL A 213 -32.48 -7.24 -0.83
C VAL A 213 -33.90 -7.74 -0.59
N ALA A 214 -34.81 -7.49 -1.53
CA ALA A 214 -36.16 -8.05 -1.50
C ALA A 214 -36.20 -9.36 -2.29
N MET A 215 -36.66 -10.45 -1.68
CA MET A 215 -36.79 -11.74 -2.36
C MET A 215 -37.87 -12.63 -1.74
N SER A 216 -38.30 -13.64 -2.49
CA SER A 216 -39.13 -14.73 -1.98
C SER A 216 -38.25 -15.89 -1.53
N VAL A 217 -38.02 -16.02 -0.22
CA VAL A 217 -37.20 -17.10 0.34
C VAL A 217 -37.79 -18.48 0.03
N ALA A 218 -39.11 -18.58 -0.15
CA ALA A 218 -39.78 -19.83 -0.49
C ALA A 218 -39.40 -20.33 -1.91
N THR A 219 -39.23 -19.40 -2.84
CA THR A 219 -38.97 -19.69 -4.27
C THR A 219 -37.57 -19.28 -4.71
N MET A 220 -36.69 -18.91 -3.78
CA MET A 220 -35.34 -18.45 -4.12
C MET A 220 -34.52 -19.56 -4.78
N ASN A 221 -33.68 -19.15 -5.72
CA ASN A 221 -32.77 -19.98 -6.47
C ASN A 221 -31.31 -19.72 -6.05
N GLN A 222 -30.37 -20.34 -6.76
CA GLN A 222 -28.94 -20.19 -6.48
C GLN A 222 -28.44 -18.74 -6.69
N ASP A 223 -28.89 -18.08 -7.76
CA ASP A 223 -28.47 -16.72 -8.10
C ASP A 223 -28.93 -15.70 -7.05
N ASP A 224 -30.13 -15.89 -6.50
CA ASP A 224 -30.67 -15.05 -5.42
C ASP A 224 -29.80 -15.11 -4.16
N ILE A 225 -29.34 -16.32 -3.81
CA ILE A 225 -28.46 -16.52 -2.65
C ILE A 225 -27.07 -15.92 -2.91
N MET A 226 -26.53 -16.11 -4.12
CA MET A 226 -25.25 -15.53 -4.51
C MET A 226 -25.29 -14.00 -4.51
N LEU A 227 -26.43 -13.39 -4.87
CA LEU A 227 -26.63 -11.95 -4.74
C LEU A 227 -26.53 -11.52 -3.28
N VAL A 228 -27.25 -12.18 -2.37
CA VAL A 228 -27.21 -11.86 -0.93
C VAL A 228 -25.80 -12.00 -0.37
N LEU A 229 -25.10 -13.10 -0.69
CA LEU A 229 -23.72 -13.30 -0.25
C LEU A 229 -22.80 -12.19 -0.74
N ARG A 230 -22.89 -11.82 -2.01
CA ARG A 230 -22.08 -10.76 -2.60
C ARG A 230 -22.32 -9.41 -1.91
N GLU A 231 -23.58 -9.04 -1.69
CA GLU A 231 -23.93 -7.81 -0.97
C GLU A 231 -23.43 -7.84 0.49
N ALA A 232 -23.52 -8.99 1.17
CA ALA A 232 -22.98 -9.15 2.53
C ALA A 232 -21.45 -9.01 2.56
N LEU A 233 -20.75 -9.55 1.56
CA LEU A 233 -19.30 -9.51 1.46
C LEU A 233 -18.78 -8.09 1.14
N TYR A 234 -19.51 -7.31 0.34
CA TYR A 234 -19.15 -5.93 0.05
C TYR A 234 -19.22 -4.98 1.25
N GLU A 235 -19.94 -5.39 2.31
CA GLU A 235 -20.02 -4.64 3.56
C GLU A 235 -18.84 -4.89 4.51
N PHE A 236 -17.91 -5.80 4.16
CA PHE A 236 -16.74 -6.02 4.99
C PHE A 236 -15.92 -4.76 5.17
N PRO A 237 -15.44 -4.51 6.41
CA PRO A 237 -14.51 -3.42 6.64
C PRO A 237 -13.22 -3.68 5.86
N VAL A 238 -12.68 -2.61 5.28
CA VAL A 238 -11.34 -2.67 4.67
C VAL A 238 -10.31 -2.41 5.75
N HIS A 239 -9.35 -3.33 5.88
CA HIS A 239 -8.26 -3.21 6.84
C HIS A 239 -7.01 -2.64 6.18
N GLU A 240 -6.74 -3.05 4.95
CA GLU A 240 -5.54 -2.65 4.23
C GLU A 240 -5.88 -2.32 2.78
N VAL A 241 -5.41 -1.17 2.32
CA VAL A 241 -5.49 -0.77 0.91
C VAL A 241 -4.08 -0.54 0.43
N ASN A 242 -3.62 -1.43 -0.45
CA ASN A 242 -2.32 -1.34 -1.07
C ASN A 242 -2.48 -0.64 -2.42
N VAL A 243 -1.84 0.52 -2.55
CA VAL A 243 -1.84 1.25 -3.82
C VAL A 243 -0.47 1.13 -4.46
N ASN A 244 -0.42 0.41 -5.58
CA ASN A 244 0.80 0.18 -6.35
C ASN A 244 1.00 1.33 -7.32
N LEU A 245 2.05 2.10 -7.08
CA LEU A 245 2.48 3.19 -7.93
C LEU A 245 3.24 2.68 -9.16
N PRO A 246 3.25 3.42 -10.28
CA PRO A 246 4.08 3.09 -11.42
C PRO A 246 5.55 2.92 -11.00
N SER A 247 6.18 1.83 -11.41
CA SER A 247 7.51 1.44 -10.93
C SER A 247 8.60 2.49 -11.17
N TRP A 248 8.50 3.25 -12.25
CA TRP A 248 9.45 4.33 -12.56
C TRP A 248 9.26 5.57 -11.68
N VAL A 249 8.03 5.84 -11.22
CA VAL A 249 7.75 6.93 -10.26
C VAL A 249 8.40 6.61 -8.92
N MET A 250 8.43 5.33 -8.52
CA MET A 250 9.09 4.88 -7.29
C MET A 250 10.62 5.05 -7.29
N VAL A 251 11.23 5.20 -8.47
CA VAL A 251 12.68 5.47 -8.62
C VAL A 251 13.01 6.95 -8.42
N LEU A 252 12.02 7.84 -8.55
CA LEU A 252 12.21 9.28 -8.37
C LEU A 252 12.55 9.59 -6.91
N ASP A 253 13.37 10.63 -6.72
CA ASP A 253 13.67 11.16 -5.39
C ASP A 253 12.38 11.53 -4.65
N SER A 254 12.36 11.34 -3.33
CA SER A 254 11.20 11.66 -2.48
C SER A 254 10.75 13.12 -2.58
N ASP A 255 11.66 14.01 -3.00
CA ASP A 255 11.35 15.42 -3.17
C ASP A 255 10.79 15.79 -4.55
N HIS A 256 10.79 14.86 -5.50
CA HIS A 256 10.30 15.09 -6.85
C HIS A 256 8.79 15.38 -6.83
N TRP A 257 8.37 16.44 -7.55
CA TRP A 257 6.99 16.93 -7.55
C TRP A 257 5.98 15.84 -7.93
N LEU A 258 6.30 15.02 -8.94
CA LEU A 258 5.39 13.96 -9.40
C LEU A 258 5.16 12.89 -8.32
N ARG A 259 6.23 12.48 -7.63
CA ARG A 259 6.13 11.50 -6.56
C ARG A 259 5.28 12.03 -5.40
N LYS A 260 5.47 13.29 -5.03
CA LYS A 260 4.63 13.96 -4.03
C LYS A 260 3.16 13.99 -4.44
N ASN A 261 2.85 14.36 -5.68
CA ASN A 261 1.46 14.38 -6.17
C ASN A 261 0.78 13.01 -6.07
N TYR A 262 1.50 11.93 -6.41
CA TYR A 262 0.99 10.57 -6.25
C TYR A 262 0.77 10.21 -4.78
N GLU A 263 1.73 10.49 -3.90
CA GLU A 263 1.62 10.21 -2.45
C GLU A 263 0.46 11.00 -1.81
N GLU A 264 0.25 12.26 -2.20
CA GLU A 264 -0.86 13.09 -1.75
C GLU A 264 -2.21 12.57 -2.27
N CYS A 265 -2.29 12.26 -3.57
CA CYS A 265 -3.48 11.66 -4.18
C CYS A 265 -3.90 10.35 -3.49
N VAL A 266 -2.95 9.47 -3.20
CA VAL A 266 -3.22 8.22 -2.47
C VAL A 266 -3.76 8.53 -1.08
N ARG A 267 -3.12 9.43 -0.33
CA ARG A 267 -3.56 9.78 1.03
C ARG A 267 -4.98 10.35 1.03
N ASP A 268 -5.28 11.29 0.14
CA ASP A 268 -6.55 12.01 0.12
C ASP A 268 -7.70 11.10 -0.36
N THR A 269 -7.43 10.16 -1.28
CA THR A 269 -8.45 9.25 -1.82
C THR A 269 -8.72 8.05 -0.91
N VAL A 270 -7.72 7.59 -0.15
CA VAL A 270 -7.83 6.42 0.73
C VAL A 270 -8.46 6.75 2.08
N GLU A 271 -8.45 8.01 2.53
CA GLU A 271 -8.99 8.42 3.84
C GLU A 271 -10.48 8.08 4.03
N ASP A 272 -11.26 8.06 2.95
CA ASP A 272 -12.70 7.83 2.99
C ASP A 272 -13.11 6.34 2.90
N ILE A 273 -12.16 5.41 2.84
CA ILE A 273 -12.43 3.98 2.64
C ILE A 273 -12.80 3.33 3.97
N ARG A 274 -14.02 2.78 4.04
CA ARG A 274 -14.47 2.02 5.21
C ARG A 274 -14.85 0.60 4.87
N ARG A 275 -15.47 0.37 3.72
CA ARG A 275 -16.01 -0.93 3.29
C ARG A 275 -15.51 -1.31 1.90
N LEU A 276 -15.49 -2.60 1.59
CA LEU A 276 -15.01 -3.09 0.28
C LEU A 276 -15.81 -2.48 -0.89
N ARG A 277 -17.10 -2.16 -0.70
CA ARG A 277 -17.89 -1.44 -1.72
C ARG A 277 -17.35 -0.06 -2.09
N ASP A 278 -16.59 0.57 -1.19
CA ASP A 278 -16.06 1.92 -1.40
C ASP A 278 -14.85 1.87 -2.37
N ILE A 279 -14.22 0.71 -2.52
CA ILE A 279 -13.07 0.50 -3.41
C ILE A 279 -13.42 0.85 -4.86
N ASP A 280 -14.59 0.46 -5.36
CA ASP A 280 -15.00 0.79 -6.73
C ASP A 280 -15.12 2.31 -6.94
N ARG A 281 -15.58 3.05 -5.92
CA ARG A 281 -15.68 4.52 -5.97
C ARG A 281 -14.30 5.16 -5.96
N VAL A 282 -13.39 4.63 -5.16
CA VAL A 282 -11.98 5.07 -5.05
C VAL A 282 -11.24 4.85 -6.36
N VAL A 283 -11.40 3.67 -6.97
CA VAL A 283 -10.82 3.37 -8.29
C VAL A 283 -11.34 4.35 -9.33
N ALA A 284 -12.61 4.73 -9.28
CA ALA A 284 -13.16 5.78 -10.12
C ALA A 284 -12.51 7.15 -9.84
N ALA A 285 -12.40 7.56 -8.57
CA ALA A 285 -11.80 8.83 -8.18
C ALA A 285 -10.33 8.95 -8.60
N PHE A 286 -9.56 7.86 -8.57
CA PHE A 286 -8.19 7.86 -9.08
C PHE A 286 -8.10 8.18 -10.58
N ASN A 287 -9.12 7.85 -11.37
CA ASN A 287 -9.15 8.16 -12.80
C ASN A 287 -9.46 9.63 -13.09
N ASP A 288 -9.83 10.44 -12.08
CA ASP A 288 -10.08 11.88 -12.25
C ASP A 288 -8.79 12.72 -12.21
N TYR A 289 -7.65 12.13 -11.83
CA TYR A 289 -6.36 12.84 -11.77
C TYR A 289 -5.63 12.82 -13.12
N ASP A 290 -5.22 13.99 -13.62
CA ASP A 290 -4.57 14.15 -14.92
C ASP A 290 -3.26 13.36 -15.11
N PHE A 291 -2.57 13.06 -14.01
CA PHE A 291 -1.32 12.29 -14.02
C PHE A 291 -1.54 10.79 -13.85
N ILE A 292 -2.79 10.32 -13.79
CA ILE A 292 -3.15 8.90 -13.74
C ILE A 292 -3.90 8.55 -15.03
N SER A 293 -3.35 7.61 -15.81
CA SER A 293 -3.99 7.16 -17.06
C SER A 293 -5.02 6.06 -16.81
N ARG A 294 -4.79 5.23 -15.79
CA ARG A 294 -5.67 4.13 -15.41
C ARG A 294 -5.45 3.75 -13.94
N ALA A 295 -6.54 3.59 -13.21
CA ALA A 295 -6.59 2.87 -11.95
C ALA A 295 -7.39 1.58 -12.12
N ALA A 296 -6.93 0.48 -11.53
CA ALA A 296 -7.62 -0.79 -11.57
C ALA A 296 -7.45 -1.57 -10.26
N LEU A 297 -8.50 -2.26 -9.82
CA LEU A 297 -8.40 -3.25 -8.77
C LEU A 297 -7.65 -4.48 -9.31
N ALA A 298 -6.48 -4.77 -8.76
CA ALA A 298 -5.64 -5.89 -9.16
C ALA A 298 -6.05 -7.17 -8.43
N ARG A 299 -6.30 -7.07 -7.12
CA ARG A 299 -6.71 -8.19 -6.27
C ARG A 299 -7.50 -7.67 -5.07
N MET A 300 -8.40 -8.51 -4.56
CA MET A 300 -9.12 -8.28 -3.32
C MET A 300 -9.17 -9.57 -2.52
N ASP A 301 -8.82 -9.49 -1.23
CA ASP A 301 -8.97 -10.58 -0.26
C ASP A 301 -10.03 -10.16 0.76
N MET A 302 -11.24 -10.69 0.61
CA MET A 302 -12.37 -10.34 1.47
C MET A 302 -12.27 -10.98 2.86
N GLY A 303 -11.56 -12.09 2.99
CA GLY A 303 -11.36 -12.77 4.28
C GLY A 303 -10.45 -11.98 5.21
N GLN A 304 -9.47 -11.27 4.64
CA GLN A 304 -8.54 -10.40 5.37
C GLN A 304 -8.88 -8.90 5.25
N GLY A 305 -9.84 -8.53 4.39
CA GLY A 305 -10.20 -7.14 4.13
C GLY A 305 -9.08 -6.34 3.45
N ILE A 306 -8.33 -6.98 2.55
CA ILE A 306 -7.19 -6.38 1.83
C ILE A 306 -7.60 -6.09 0.38
N ALA A 307 -7.29 -4.90 -0.13
CA ALA A 307 -7.50 -4.53 -1.52
C ALA A 307 -6.21 -3.98 -2.15
N ASP A 308 -5.85 -4.50 -3.33
CA ASP A 308 -4.68 -4.08 -4.10
C ASP A 308 -5.13 -3.29 -5.34
N ILE A 309 -4.72 -2.02 -5.45
CA ILE A 309 -5.07 -1.11 -6.53
C ILE A 309 -3.81 -0.76 -7.31
N ASP A 310 -3.80 -0.99 -8.62
CA ASP A 310 -2.71 -0.63 -9.51
C ASP A 310 -2.99 0.73 -10.19
N LEU A 311 -2.04 1.65 -10.07
CA LEU A 311 -2.06 2.94 -10.76
C LEU A 311 -1.08 2.93 -11.94
N SER A 312 -1.53 3.46 -13.07
CA SER A 312 -0.73 3.66 -14.28
C SER A 312 -0.56 5.15 -14.57
N ALA A 313 0.62 5.53 -15.02
CA ALA A 313 0.91 6.88 -15.49
C ALA A 313 0.65 7.00 -17.02
N PRO A 314 0.32 8.19 -17.53
CA PRO A 314 0.36 8.50 -18.96
C PRO A 314 1.78 8.37 -19.52
N ASP A 315 1.90 7.93 -20.78
CA ASP A 315 3.19 7.77 -21.45
C ASP A 315 3.90 9.12 -21.65
N GLU A 316 3.14 10.19 -21.93
CA GLU A 316 3.68 11.54 -22.12
C GLU A 316 4.32 12.10 -20.84
N LEU A 317 3.82 11.68 -19.68
CA LEU A 317 4.33 12.09 -18.38
C LEU A 317 5.72 11.49 -18.11
N TYR A 318 5.92 10.23 -18.53
CA TYR A 318 7.22 9.58 -18.46
C TYR A 318 8.26 10.33 -19.30
N ASP A 319 7.94 10.67 -20.54
CA ASP A 319 8.85 11.38 -21.44
C ASP A 319 9.22 12.79 -20.92
N MET A 320 8.25 13.48 -20.32
CA MET A 320 8.46 14.79 -19.70
C MET A 320 9.41 14.70 -18.51
N VAL A 321 9.18 13.77 -17.58
CA VAL A 321 10.03 13.59 -16.39
C VAL A 321 11.42 13.09 -16.78
N LEU A 322 11.51 12.21 -17.78
CA LEU A 322 12.79 11.74 -18.29
C LEU A 322 13.61 12.89 -18.89
N THR A 323 12.96 13.79 -19.63
CA THR A 323 13.59 15.00 -20.17
C THR A 323 14.04 15.97 -19.07
N GLU A 324 13.23 16.14 -18.02
CA GLU A 324 13.55 16.95 -16.84
C GLU A 324 14.82 16.45 -16.13
N ILE A 325 14.90 15.14 -15.87
CA ILE A 325 16.02 14.52 -15.13
C ILE A 325 17.30 14.49 -15.97
N VAL A 326 17.21 14.11 -17.24
CA VAL A 326 18.39 14.02 -18.11
C VAL A 326 18.88 15.41 -18.53
N GLY A 327 18.00 16.41 -18.52
CA GLY A 327 18.32 17.81 -18.86
C GLY A 327 18.54 18.05 -20.36
N VAL A 328 18.22 17.06 -21.21
CA VAL A 328 18.25 17.16 -22.68
C VAL A 328 16.98 16.56 -23.26
N GLU A 329 16.46 17.20 -24.29
CA GLU A 329 15.25 16.79 -25.00
C GLU A 329 15.46 15.43 -25.70
N ILE A 330 14.63 14.45 -25.34
CA ILE A 330 14.69 13.10 -25.91
C ILE A 330 13.75 13.03 -27.11
N ARG A 331 14.34 13.07 -28.31
CA ARG A 331 13.61 13.04 -29.58
C ARG A 331 13.04 11.67 -29.96
N GLY A 332 13.46 10.60 -29.29
CA GLY A 332 13.08 9.23 -29.61
C GLY A 332 13.94 8.16 -28.95
N LYS A 333 13.56 6.89 -29.16
CA LYS A 333 14.21 5.71 -28.57
C LYS A 333 15.66 5.53 -29.04
N ASP A 334 15.96 5.93 -30.27
CA ASP A 334 17.30 5.93 -30.86
C ASP A 334 18.22 6.95 -30.16
N HIS A 335 17.74 8.17 -29.93
CA HIS A 335 18.47 9.20 -29.20
C HIS A 335 18.72 8.78 -27.74
N LEU A 336 17.71 8.23 -27.06
CA LEU A 336 17.86 7.70 -25.71
C LEU A 336 18.93 6.61 -25.64
N LEU A 337 18.94 5.67 -26.60
CA LEU A 337 19.95 4.62 -26.65
C LEU A 337 21.37 5.18 -26.87
N GLN A 338 21.50 6.23 -27.69
CA GLN A 338 22.78 6.92 -27.89
C GLN A 338 23.25 7.60 -26.60
N LEU A 339 22.38 8.37 -25.93
CA LEU A 339 22.69 8.98 -24.64
C LEU A 339 23.12 7.94 -23.60
N MET A 340 22.42 6.81 -23.51
CA MET A 340 22.79 5.73 -22.59
C MET A 340 24.17 5.12 -22.90
N LYS A 341 24.56 5.00 -24.17
CA LYS A 341 25.92 4.56 -24.55
C LYS A 341 26.97 5.58 -24.12
N ASP A 342 26.70 6.86 -24.33
CA ASP A 342 27.61 7.94 -23.96
C ASP A 342 27.76 8.02 -22.43
N PHE A 343 26.64 7.97 -21.69
CA PHE A 343 26.64 7.92 -20.23
C PHE A 343 27.34 6.67 -19.67
N THR A 344 27.15 5.49 -20.29
CA THR A 344 27.85 4.28 -19.86
C THR A 344 29.36 4.42 -20.02
N THR A 345 29.80 5.02 -21.13
CA THR A 345 31.22 5.25 -21.40
C THR A 345 31.80 6.27 -20.41
N ALA A 346 31.13 7.40 -20.21
CA ALA A 346 31.52 8.41 -19.23
C ALA A 346 31.54 7.86 -17.79
N LYS A 347 30.54 7.05 -17.43
CA LYS A 347 30.45 6.43 -16.11
C LYS A 347 31.61 5.46 -15.85
N ARG A 348 31.98 4.63 -16.82
CA ARG A 348 33.13 3.73 -16.69
C ARG A 348 34.43 4.48 -16.43
N GLU A 349 34.69 5.56 -17.17
CA GLU A 349 35.90 6.37 -16.95
C GLU A 349 35.84 7.17 -15.63
N TYR A 350 34.67 7.69 -15.26
CA TYR A 350 34.48 8.37 -13.97
C TYR A 350 34.67 7.41 -12.79
N ASP A 351 34.11 6.21 -12.84
CA ASP A 351 34.17 5.24 -11.75
C ASP A 351 35.63 4.84 -11.44
N LYS A 352 36.54 4.84 -12.43
CA LYS A 352 37.98 4.62 -12.22
C LYS A 352 38.63 5.68 -11.33
N VAL A 353 38.15 6.92 -11.39
CA VAL A 353 38.76 8.08 -10.72
C VAL A 353 37.92 8.66 -9.58
N ALA A 354 36.68 8.19 -9.39
CA ALA A 354 35.71 8.77 -8.45
C ALA A 354 36.24 8.83 -7.02
N GLU A 355 36.93 7.79 -6.56
CA GLU A 355 37.52 7.75 -5.22
C GLU A 355 38.68 8.74 -5.08
N ALA A 356 39.60 8.78 -6.05
CA ALA A 356 40.69 9.73 -6.09
C ALA A 356 40.18 11.18 -6.09
N LEU A 357 39.10 11.45 -6.82
CA LEU A 357 38.47 12.76 -6.88
C LEU A 357 37.83 13.17 -5.54
N ARG A 358 37.26 12.23 -4.80
CA ARG A 358 36.78 12.50 -3.43
C ARG A 358 37.95 12.75 -2.47
N MET A 359 39.01 11.93 -2.55
CA MET A 359 40.20 12.07 -1.73
C MET A 359 40.88 13.42 -1.95
N VAL A 360 41.13 13.82 -3.20
CA VAL A 360 41.84 15.08 -3.50
C VAL A 360 41.08 16.31 -2.99
N LYS A 361 39.74 16.26 -2.97
CA LYS A 361 38.91 17.32 -2.39
C LYS A 361 39.04 17.40 -0.86
N LEU A 362 39.27 16.28 -0.18
CA LEU A 362 39.38 16.23 1.28
C LEU A 362 40.81 16.48 1.77
N THR A 363 41.80 15.86 1.15
CA THR A 363 43.19 15.80 1.64
C THR A 363 44.16 16.62 0.79
N GLY A 364 43.75 17.07 -0.39
CA GLY A 364 44.63 17.69 -1.39
C GLY A 364 45.39 16.68 -2.27
N TYR A 365 45.32 15.37 -1.97
CA TYR A 365 45.97 14.33 -2.76
C TYR A 365 45.08 13.08 -2.91
N GLY A 366 44.79 12.69 -4.15
CA GLY A 366 43.98 11.52 -4.48
C GLY A 366 44.75 10.52 -5.32
N ILE A 367 44.52 9.22 -5.10
CA ILE A 367 45.14 8.14 -5.86
C ILE A 367 44.03 7.24 -6.39
N ALA A 368 44.01 7.02 -7.70
CA ALA A 368 43.16 6.02 -8.32
C ALA A 368 44.00 4.78 -8.63
N PRO A 369 43.69 3.63 -7.99
CA PRO A 369 44.41 2.40 -8.26
C PRO A 369 44.10 1.89 -9.67
N PRO A 370 45.06 1.23 -10.35
CA PRO A 370 44.83 0.61 -11.64
C PRO A 370 43.71 -0.42 -11.57
N VAL A 371 42.86 -0.44 -12.58
CA VAL A 371 41.93 -1.55 -12.80
C VAL A 371 42.67 -2.75 -13.41
N LEU A 372 42.17 -3.95 -13.14
CA LEU A 372 42.81 -5.20 -13.56
C LEU A 372 42.96 -5.30 -15.09
N GLU A 373 42.03 -4.70 -15.83
CA GLU A 373 42.01 -4.59 -17.29
C GLU A 373 43.14 -3.69 -17.86
N GLU A 374 43.71 -2.82 -17.03
CA GLU A 374 44.81 -1.91 -17.38
C GLU A 374 46.17 -2.45 -16.92
N MET A 375 46.21 -3.63 -16.29
CA MET A 375 47.44 -4.28 -15.86
C MET A 375 48.02 -5.13 -16.99
N THR A 376 49.31 -4.96 -17.26
CA THR A 376 50.07 -5.81 -18.19
C THR A 376 51.02 -6.72 -17.41
N LEU A 377 50.94 -8.03 -17.64
CA LEU A 377 51.82 -9.03 -17.04
C LEU A 377 52.83 -9.51 -18.08
N ASP A 378 54.12 -9.34 -17.79
CA ASP A 378 55.21 -9.84 -18.62
C ASP A 378 55.34 -11.37 -18.50
N GLU A 379 55.99 -11.99 -19.48
CA GLU A 379 56.24 -13.43 -19.47
C GLU A 379 57.03 -13.84 -18.20
N PRO A 380 56.65 -14.95 -17.53
CA PRO A 380 57.33 -15.40 -16.32
C PRO A 380 58.79 -15.81 -16.61
N GLU A 381 59.74 -15.18 -15.93
CA GLU A 381 61.17 -15.50 -16.07
C GLU A 381 61.64 -16.48 -14.98
N LEU A 382 62.37 -17.52 -15.38
CA LEU A 382 62.95 -18.47 -14.43
C LEU A 382 64.23 -17.89 -13.83
N ILE A 383 64.22 -17.66 -12.52
CA ILE A 383 65.35 -17.10 -11.79
C ILE A 383 66.02 -18.16 -10.92
N ARG A 384 67.35 -18.09 -10.81
CA ARG A 384 68.14 -18.99 -9.98
C ARG A 384 68.95 -18.20 -8.96
N GLN A 385 68.81 -18.55 -7.69
CA GLN A 385 69.60 -17.99 -6.60
C GLN A 385 70.25 -19.13 -5.81
N GLY A 386 71.52 -19.41 -6.11
CA GLY A 386 72.25 -20.56 -5.57
C GLY A 386 71.66 -21.91 -6.01
N SER A 387 71.20 -22.71 -5.04
CA SER A 387 70.56 -24.02 -5.26
C SER A 387 69.04 -23.95 -5.43
N ARG A 388 68.42 -22.76 -5.30
CA ARG A 388 66.97 -22.58 -5.41
C ARG A 388 66.58 -21.95 -6.75
N PHE A 389 65.48 -22.42 -7.30
CA PHE A 389 64.84 -21.88 -8.50
C PHE A 389 63.54 -21.19 -8.10
N GLY A 390 63.23 -20.08 -8.76
CA GLY A 390 61.99 -19.34 -8.60
C GLY A 390 61.50 -18.83 -9.95
N VAL A 391 60.31 -18.25 -9.93
CA VAL A 391 59.71 -17.59 -11.09
C VAL A 391 59.55 -16.12 -10.74
N ARG A 392 60.09 -15.24 -11.57
CA ARG A 392 59.89 -13.80 -11.50
C ARG A 392 58.69 -13.45 -12.37
N LEU A 393 57.68 -12.87 -11.73
CA LEU A 393 56.55 -12.27 -12.41
C LEU A 393 56.73 -10.75 -12.35
N ARG A 394 56.57 -10.07 -13.48
CA ARG A 394 56.60 -8.60 -13.55
C ARG A 394 55.26 -8.13 -14.09
N ALA A 395 54.57 -7.32 -13.29
CA ALA A 395 53.33 -6.67 -13.68
C ALA A 395 53.57 -5.15 -13.70
N THR A 396 53.05 -4.48 -14.71
CA THR A 396 53.05 -3.02 -14.84
C THR A 396 51.61 -2.54 -14.90
N ALA A 397 51.32 -1.47 -14.20
CA ALA A 397 49.97 -0.93 -14.10
C ALA A 397 50.03 0.60 -13.95
N PRO A 398 49.19 1.36 -14.68
CA PRO A 398 49.15 2.82 -14.55
C PRO A 398 48.46 3.21 -13.23
N SER A 399 49.03 4.18 -12.50
CA SER A 399 48.34 4.80 -11.36
C SER A 399 48.08 6.26 -11.68
N ILE A 400 46.86 6.72 -11.39
CA ILE A 400 46.49 8.13 -11.60
C ILE A 400 46.57 8.84 -10.25
N HIS A 401 47.37 9.90 -10.22
CA HIS A 401 47.54 10.76 -9.06
C HIS A 401 46.91 12.12 -9.33
N MET A 402 46.03 12.56 -8.44
CA MET A 402 45.38 13.86 -8.48
C MET A 402 45.94 14.73 -7.36
N ILE A 403 46.33 15.96 -7.68
CA ILE A 403 46.89 16.92 -6.73
C ILE A 403 46.05 18.20 -6.80
N ARG A 404 45.49 18.64 -5.68
CA ARG A 404 44.85 19.96 -5.59
C ARG A 404 45.94 20.99 -5.27
N VAL A 405 46.01 22.03 -6.08
CA VAL A 405 46.90 23.18 -5.88
C VAL A 405 46.03 24.42 -5.77
N ASP A 406 46.17 25.14 -4.68
CA ASP A 406 45.48 26.41 -4.48
C ASP A 406 46.31 27.52 -5.14
N VAL A 407 45.70 28.25 -6.08
CA VAL A 407 46.35 29.34 -6.81
C VAL A 407 45.87 30.66 -6.23
N GLU A 408 46.78 31.39 -5.60
CA GLU A 408 46.51 32.74 -5.11
C GLU A 408 46.77 33.76 -6.23
N SER A 409 45.79 34.62 -6.50
CA SER A 409 45.94 35.76 -7.40
C SER A 409 45.51 37.03 -6.68
N GLU A 410 46.44 37.97 -6.56
CA GLU A 410 46.18 39.28 -5.98
C GLU A 410 45.89 40.28 -7.11
N PHE A 411 44.82 41.07 -6.95
CA PHE A 411 44.49 42.18 -7.83
C PHE A 411 44.65 43.49 -7.05
N ALA A 412 45.73 44.23 -7.35
CA ALA A 412 46.05 45.50 -6.71
C ALA A 412 46.00 46.64 -7.75
N PRO A 413 44.81 47.15 -8.12
CA PRO A 413 44.71 48.23 -9.08
C PRO A 413 45.28 49.53 -8.49
N ILE A 414 46.15 50.19 -9.24
CA ILE A 414 46.67 51.52 -8.85
C ILE A 414 45.63 52.56 -9.26
N VAL A 415 44.90 53.08 -8.29
CA VAL A 415 43.88 54.11 -8.50
C VAL A 415 44.47 55.47 -8.13
N GLY A 416 44.51 56.39 -9.11
CA GLY A 416 45.14 57.72 -9.08
C GLY A 416 45.46 58.34 -7.71
N THR A 417 44.53 59.13 -7.16
CA THR A 417 44.74 59.89 -5.92
C THR A 417 44.21 59.15 -4.69
N GLU A 418 44.73 59.50 -3.50
CA GLU A 418 44.32 58.89 -2.21
C GLU A 418 42.80 58.89 -2.00
N LYS A 419 42.11 60.00 -2.34
CA LYS A 419 40.65 60.09 -2.26
C LYS A 419 39.92 59.10 -3.16
N GLN A 420 40.46 58.81 -4.34
CA GLN A 420 39.85 57.86 -5.28
C GLN A 420 40.03 56.41 -4.79
N SER A 421 41.16 56.11 -4.13
CA SER A 421 41.38 54.83 -3.48
C SER A 421 40.45 54.61 -2.29
N GLU A 422 40.24 55.63 -1.45
CA GLU A 422 39.27 55.56 -0.33
C GLU A 422 37.83 55.34 -0.82
N GLU A 423 37.43 56.01 -1.91
CA GLU A 423 36.10 55.87 -2.50
C GLU A 423 35.87 54.46 -3.07
N LEU A 424 36.87 53.88 -3.74
CA LEU A 424 36.80 52.49 -4.22
C LEU A 424 36.71 51.48 -3.07
N VAL A 425 37.50 51.67 -2.00
CA VAL A 425 37.42 50.78 -0.83
C VAL A 425 36.06 50.86 -0.17
N ARG A 426 35.49 52.08 -0.04
CA ARG A 426 34.15 52.25 0.54
C ARG A 426 33.06 51.59 -0.32
N TYR A 427 33.16 51.70 -1.64
CA TYR A 427 32.26 51.04 -2.58
C TYR A 427 32.30 49.52 -2.43
N LEU A 428 33.50 48.92 -2.38
CA LEU A 428 33.67 47.47 -2.22
C LEU A 428 33.21 46.96 -0.84
N MET A 429 33.43 47.73 0.22
CA MET A 429 33.01 47.37 1.58
C MET A 429 31.49 47.42 1.75
N GLN A 430 30.81 48.36 1.06
CA GLN A 430 29.36 48.45 1.10
C GLN A 430 28.69 47.19 0.51
N ASP A 431 29.16 46.71 -0.64
CA ASP A 431 28.67 45.48 -1.26
C ASP A 431 29.00 44.24 -0.41
N PHE A 432 30.18 44.22 0.24
CA PHE A 432 30.63 43.12 1.08
C PHE A 432 29.81 42.96 2.38
N GLU A 433 29.38 44.07 2.98
CA GLU A 433 28.56 44.05 4.20
C GLU A 433 27.14 43.53 3.95
N GLU A 434 26.59 43.71 2.74
CA GLU A 434 25.28 43.14 2.36
C GLU A 434 25.36 41.65 2.03
N ASP A 435 26.33 41.25 1.20
CA ASP A 435 26.53 39.85 0.81
C ASP A 435 27.97 39.66 0.27
N PRO A 436 28.84 38.89 0.96
CA PRO A 436 30.21 38.63 0.54
C PRO A 436 30.33 38.04 -0.86
N LEU A 437 29.28 37.41 -1.41
CA LEU A 437 29.30 36.84 -2.75
C LEU A 437 28.98 37.87 -3.84
N LYS A 438 28.24 38.95 -3.53
CA LYS A 438 27.90 40.00 -4.52
C LYS A 438 29.12 40.77 -5.01
N ILE A 439 30.18 40.86 -4.21
CA ILE A 439 31.42 41.55 -4.59
C ILE A 439 32.05 40.98 -5.88
N TRP A 440 31.78 39.71 -6.19
CA TRP A 440 32.28 39.05 -7.40
C TRP A 440 31.61 39.54 -8.69
N ASP A 441 30.39 40.09 -8.56
CA ASP A 441 29.61 40.67 -9.65
C ASP A 441 29.82 42.18 -9.77
N SER A 442 30.49 42.82 -8.80
CA SER A 442 30.79 44.26 -8.85
C SER A 442 31.65 44.60 -10.06
N ASP A 443 31.20 45.59 -10.83
CA ASP A 443 31.90 46.10 -12.00
C ASP A 443 33.03 47.05 -11.58
N ILE A 444 34.26 46.70 -11.96
CA ILE A 444 35.47 47.46 -11.68
C ILE A 444 36.17 47.71 -13.02
N PHE A 445 36.06 48.95 -13.51
CA PHE A 445 36.63 49.40 -14.80
C PHE A 445 36.05 48.72 -16.05
N GLY A 446 34.75 48.41 -16.06
CA GLY A 446 34.05 47.85 -17.23
C GLY A 446 34.21 46.34 -17.38
N LYS A 447 34.63 45.66 -16.33
CA LYS A 447 34.70 44.19 -16.18
C LYS A 447 34.30 43.83 -14.75
N SER A 448 33.63 42.68 -14.59
CA SER A 448 33.36 42.15 -13.25
C SER A 448 34.67 41.74 -12.57
N LEU A 449 34.72 41.89 -11.24
CA LEU A 449 35.85 41.43 -10.43
C LEU A 449 36.12 39.92 -10.65
N SER A 450 35.06 39.10 -10.75
CA SER A 450 35.15 37.67 -11.07
C SER A 450 35.86 37.37 -12.39
N ALA A 451 35.63 38.18 -13.44
CA ALA A 451 36.30 38.01 -14.73
C ALA A 451 37.80 38.34 -14.63
N ILE A 452 38.14 39.42 -13.93
CA ILE A 452 39.55 39.85 -13.73
C ILE A 452 40.33 38.81 -12.92
N VAL A 453 39.76 38.32 -11.82
CA VAL A 453 40.41 37.29 -10.99
C VAL A 453 40.54 35.97 -11.77
N ARG A 454 39.52 35.56 -12.53
CA ARG A 454 39.59 34.37 -13.36
C ARG A 454 40.65 34.47 -14.45
N GLU A 455 40.77 35.62 -15.13
CA GLU A 455 41.84 35.89 -16.10
C GLU A 455 43.23 35.76 -15.44
N GLY A 456 43.41 36.32 -14.24
CA GLY A 456 44.67 36.23 -13.47
C GLY A 456 45.02 34.80 -13.05
N ILE A 457 44.03 34.03 -12.58
CA ILE A 457 44.21 32.61 -12.21
C ILE A 457 44.53 31.78 -13.46
N SER A 458 43.79 31.95 -14.56
CA SER A 458 44.03 31.22 -15.81
C SER A 458 45.41 31.48 -16.39
N ALA A 459 45.91 32.72 -16.32
CA ALA A 459 47.27 33.07 -16.74
C ALA A 459 48.34 32.35 -15.90
N LYS A 460 48.15 32.25 -14.58
CA LYS A 460 49.07 31.52 -13.68
C LYS A 460 49.00 29.99 -13.87
N LEU A 461 47.81 29.44 -14.14
CA LEU A 461 47.63 28.02 -14.41
C LEU A 461 48.31 27.57 -15.72
N ALA A 462 48.32 28.43 -16.74
CA ALA A 462 48.99 28.16 -18.01
C ALA A 462 50.53 28.21 -17.94
N MET A 463 51.11 28.56 -16.79
CA MET A 463 52.55 28.82 -16.64
C MET A 463 53.39 27.61 -16.23
N MET A 464 52.82 26.44 -15.88
CA MET A 464 53.62 25.27 -15.53
C MET A 464 54.25 24.67 -16.80
N PRO A 465 55.57 24.82 -17.03
CA PRO A 465 56.16 24.41 -18.28
C PRO A 465 56.22 22.87 -18.37
N GLU A 466 56.12 22.31 -19.58
CA GLU A 466 56.08 20.85 -19.78
C GLU A 466 57.25 20.13 -19.10
N ASN A 467 58.45 20.71 -19.15
CA ASN A 467 59.64 20.12 -18.50
C ASN A 467 59.47 19.96 -16.97
N ALA A 468 58.75 20.86 -16.30
CA ALA A 468 58.46 20.77 -14.87
C ALA A 468 57.40 19.69 -14.60
N GLN A 469 56.40 19.57 -15.46
CA GLN A 469 55.39 18.49 -15.39
C GLN A 469 56.05 17.11 -15.54
N TYR A 470 56.95 16.96 -16.53
CA TYR A 470 57.71 15.72 -16.73
C TYR A 470 58.60 15.38 -15.53
N LYS A 471 59.35 16.36 -14.99
CA LYS A 471 60.19 16.15 -13.79
C LYS A 471 59.35 15.74 -12.57
N LEU A 472 58.20 16.37 -12.37
CA LEU A 472 57.28 16.02 -11.28
C LEU A 472 56.78 14.58 -11.42
N LYS A 473 56.34 14.21 -12.63
CA LYS A 473 55.92 12.84 -12.95
C LYS A 473 57.03 11.83 -12.68
N GLU A 474 58.23 12.04 -13.21
CA GLU A 474 59.36 11.13 -13.05
C GLU A 474 59.77 10.99 -11.59
N THR A 475 59.73 12.09 -10.83
CA THR A 475 60.04 12.09 -9.40
C THR A 475 59.02 11.24 -8.62
N LEU A 476 57.72 11.38 -8.93
CA LEU A 476 56.67 10.55 -8.33
C LEU A 476 56.82 9.08 -8.71
N GLU A 477 57.10 8.78 -9.98
CA GLU A 477 57.32 7.40 -10.46
C GLU A 477 58.51 6.72 -9.75
N ARG A 478 59.62 7.44 -9.54
CA ARG A 478 60.78 6.91 -8.82
C ARG A 478 60.47 6.62 -7.36
N ILE A 479 59.80 7.53 -6.66
CA ILE A 479 59.44 7.34 -5.24
C ILE A 479 58.57 6.11 -5.05
N ILE A 480 57.57 5.92 -5.92
CA ILE A 480 56.64 4.80 -5.86
C ILE A 480 57.38 3.47 -6.14
N ASN A 481 58.26 3.43 -7.13
CA ASN A 481 58.97 2.21 -7.52
C ASN A 481 60.14 1.83 -6.60
N GLU A 482 60.87 2.81 -6.08
CA GLU A 482 62.09 2.60 -5.28
C GLU A 482 61.80 2.51 -3.78
N GLY A 483 60.59 2.87 -3.33
CA GLY A 483 60.19 2.81 -1.91
C GLY A 483 61.04 3.72 -1.01
N SER A 484 61.73 4.70 -1.59
CA SER A 484 62.68 5.57 -0.90
C SER A 484 61.92 6.66 -0.12
N GLY A 485 61.72 6.39 1.17
CA GLY A 485 61.14 7.35 2.09
C GLY A 485 62.05 8.55 2.33
N GLY A 486 61.68 9.71 1.80
CA GLY A 486 61.85 10.96 2.52
C GLY A 486 62.94 11.91 2.03
N LEU A 487 62.83 12.42 0.80
CA LEU A 487 62.97 13.85 0.50
C LEU A 487 62.67 14.10 -0.98
N ILE A 488 61.77 15.04 -1.30
CA ILE A 488 61.66 15.60 -2.65
C ILE A 488 62.35 16.96 -2.63
N ALA A 489 63.53 17.06 -3.26
CA ALA A 489 64.21 18.34 -3.47
C ALA A 489 63.96 18.80 -4.90
N ILE A 490 63.03 19.76 -5.06
CA ILE A 490 62.84 20.46 -6.34
C ILE A 490 63.74 21.69 -6.33
N ILE A 491 64.82 21.65 -7.12
CA ILE A 491 65.65 22.82 -7.38
C ILE A 491 65.08 23.48 -8.63
N LEU A 492 64.43 24.63 -8.45
CA LEU A 492 63.85 25.44 -9.53
C LEU A 492 64.89 26.36 -10.16
#